data_AF-A0A972WME0-F1
#
_entry.id   AF-A0A972WME0-F1
#
_cell.length_a   1.000
_cell.length_b   1.000
_cell.length_c   1.000
_cell.angle_alpha   90.00
_cell.angle_beta   90.00
_cell.angle_gamma   90.00
#
_symmetry.space_group_name_H-M   'P 1'
#
loop_
_entity.id
_entity.type
_entity.pdbx_description
1 polymer ?
#
loop_
_entity_poly.entity_id
_entity_poly.type
_entity_poly.pdbx_seq_one_letter_code
_entity_poly.pdbx_strand_id
1 'polypeptide(L)'
;MQAQILGSYIAGLTYADLPEAVVHAAKRCLLDYLAATLPGGLEPPALALQVALNDDLNHGNASLIPSAIAATPRTAALINGVAAHTLEVDDIFRDGIYHPGPPVISAAIAALQAVGGSGADLITGIVAGYEVSNRIAAAVQPAHYDYWHTTGTVGAFGAAAAAAKILGLSALQAKHAIANAATMAAALQQAFRSDAMSKPLHAGRAAETGVLCAQMAAAGVTGADNMLEGERGFGNAMS
;
A
#
# COMPACT_ATOMS: atom_id res chain seq x y z
N MET A 1 -10.07 0.16 -20.46
CA MET A 1 -8.77 -0.21 -19.88
C MET A 1 -8.88 -0.20 -18.37
N GLN A 2 -8.38 -1.24 -17.68
CA GLN A 2 -8.59 -1.46 -16.25
C GLN A 2 -8.01 -0.33 -15.40
N ALA A 3 -6.79 0.12 -15.68
CA ALA A 3 -6.16 1.21 -14.95
C ALA A 3 -6.93 2.55 -15.06
N GLN A 4 -7.64 2.78 -16.18
CA GLN A 4 -8.50 3.97 -16.36
C GLN A 4 -9.73 3.90 -15.46
N ILE A 5 -10.37 2.72 -15.36
CA ILE A 5 -11.53 2.49 -14.49
C ILE A 5 -11.14 2.73 -13.03
N LEU A 6 -10.00 2.17 -12.61
CA LEU A 6 -9.45 2.36 -11.26
C LEU A 6 -9.11 3.83 -11.00
N GLY A 7 -8.47 4.51 -11.94
CA GLY A 7 -8.16 5.94 -11.82
C GLY A 7 -9.42 6.80 -11.63
N SER A 8 -10.48 6.54 -12.40
CA SER A 8 -11.77 7.22 -12.25
C SER A 8 -12.43 6.93 -10.90
N TYR A 9 -12.40 5.68 -10.42
CA TYR A 9 -12.92 5.31 -9.11
C TYR A 9 -12.18 6.04 -7.97
N ILE A 10 -10.85 6.00 -7.99
CA ILE A 10 -9.99 6.65 -6.98
C ILE A 10 -10.28 8.15 -6.90
N ALA A 11 -10.28 8.84 -8.05
CA ALA A 11 -10.52 10.28 -8.07
C ALA A 11 -11.94 10.63 -7.62
N GLY A 12 -12.94 9.83 -8.03
CA GLY A 12 -14.35 10.11 -7.78
C GLY A 12 -14.88 9.75 -6.40
N LEU A 13 -14.26 8.79 -5.68
CA LEU A 13 -14.74 8.33 -4.38
C LEU A 13 -14.71 9.45 -3.33
N THR A 14 -15.78 9.72 -2.61
CA THR A 14 -15.79 10.67 -1.49
C THR A 14 -16.21 9.99 -0.20
N TYR A 15 -15.91 10.61 0.94
CA TYR A 15 -16.36 10.08 2.24
C TYR A 15 -17.89 9.94 2.32
N ALA A 16 -18.64 10.83 1.66
CA ALA A 16 -20.10 10.79 1.64
C ALA A 16 -20.67 9.61 0.85
N ASP A 17 -19.89 9.03 -0.07
CA ASP A 17 -20.28 7.84 -0.83
C ASP A 17 -20.15 6.56 0.00
N LEU A 18 -19.47 6.61 1.15
CA LEU A 18 -19.17 5.43 1.95
C LEU A 18 -20.37 5.04 2.82
N PRO A 19 -20.91 3.81 2.67
CA PRO A 19 -21.90 3.30 3.61
C PRO A 19 -21.35 3.27 5.03
N GLU A 20 -22.20 3.48 6.03
CA GLU A 20 -21.80 3.51 7.45
C GLU A 20 -21.05 2.23 7.86
N ALA A 21 -21.50 1.07 7.38
CA ALA A 21 -20.86 -0.21 7.64
C ALA A 21 -19.42 -0.28 7.08
N VAL A 22 -19.15 0.35 5.93
CA VAL A 22 -17.82 0.42 5.32
C VAL A 22 -16.91 1.35 6.12
N VAL A 23 -17.42 2.51 6.54
CA VAL A 23 -16.68 3.42 7.44
C VAL A 23 -16.33 2.72 8.75
N HIS A 24 -17.28 1.98 9.33
CA HIS A 24 -17.05 1.21 10.55
C HIS A 24 -15.99 0.12 10.35
N ALA A 25 -16.05 -0.63 9.24
CA ALA A 25 -15.05 -1.64 8.91
C ALA A 25 -13.65 -1.04 8.72
N ALA A 26 -13.53 0.08 8.01
CA ALA A 26 -12.25 0.77 7.80
C ALA A 26 -11.63 1.24 9.13
N LYS A 27 -12.44 1.75 10.07
CA LYS A 27 -11.98 2.12 11.41
C LYS A 27 -11.46 0.91 12.21
N ARG A 28 -12.10 -0.26 12.07
CA ARG A 28 -11.62 -1.49 12.71
C ARG A 28 -10.31 -1.97 12.10
N CYS A 29 -10.16 -1.91 10.77
CA CYS A 29 -8.90 -2.25 10.10
C CYS A 29 -7.77 -1.29 10.51
N LEU A 30 -8.06 0.00 10.67
CA LEU A 30 -7.09 0.97 11.21
C LEU A 30 -6.67 0.64 12.65
N LEU A 31 -7.62 0.24 13.51
CA LEU A 31 -7.31 -0.17 14.87
C LEU A 31 -6.45 -1.45 14.91
N ASP A 32 -6.81 -2.44 14.10
CA ASP A 32 -6.06 -3.69 13.93
C ASP A 32 -4.62 -3.44 13.46
N TYR A 33 -4.47 -2.63 12.41
CA TYR A 33 -3.17 -2.18 11.91
C TYR A 33 -2.33 -1.53 13.00
N LEU A 34 -2.90 -0.62 13.80
CA LEU A 34 -2.16 0.01 14.89
C LEU A 34 -1.75 -1.01 15.96
N ALA A 35 -2.61 -1.97 16.28
CA ALA A 35 -2.32 -3.04 17.23
C ALA A 35 -1.15 -3.93 16.77
N ALA A 36 -1.02 -4.19 15.47
CA ALA A 36 0.11 -4.90 14.89
C ALA A 36 1.39 -4.03 14.81
N THR A 37 1.24 -2.78 14.35
CA THR A 37 2.37 -1.88 14.05
C THR A 37 3.10 -1.41 15.31
N LEU A 38 2.36 -1.10 16.39
CA LEU A 38 2.96 -0.59 17.63
C LEU A 38 4.03 -1.54 18.22
N PRO A 39 3.73 -2.83 18.48
CA PRO A 39 4.76 -3.77 18.93
C PRO A 39 5.71 -4.18 17.79
N GLY A 40 5.24 -4.32 16.54
CA GLY A 40 6.11 -4.69 15.42
C GLY A 40 7.17 -3.65 15.05
N GLY A 41 6.94 -2.37 15.38
CA GLY A 41 7.90 -1.28 15.21
C GLY A 41 9.04 -1.30 16.23
N LEU A 42 8.94 -2.14 17.27
CA LEU A 42 9.96 -2.36 18.29
C LEU A 42 10.80 -3.63 18.01
N GLU A 43 10.54 -4.32 16.91
CA GLU A 43 11.20 -5.58 16.55
C GLU A 43 11.95 -5.46 15.20
N PRO A 44 12.98 -6.28 14.95
CA PRO A 44 13.49 -6.50 13.61
C PRO A 44 12.40 -7.08 12.68
N PRO A 45 12.35 -6.69 11.39
CA PRO A 45 13.34 -5.86 10.70
C PRO A 45 13.10 -4.34 10.79
N ALA A 46 12.03 -3.87 11.44
CA ALA A 46 11.73 -2.44 11.50
C ALA A 46 12.87 -1.62 12.15
N LEU A 47 13.44 -2.10 13.26
CA LEU A 47 14.61 -1.46 13.89
C LEU A 47 15.87 -1.53 13.01
N ALA A 48 16.09 -2.64 12.31
CA ALA A 48 17.24 -2.79 11.43
C ALA A 48 17.17 -1.84 10.22
N LEU A 49 15.97 -1.61 9.69
CA LEU A 49 15.75 -0.62 8.62
C LEU A 49 16.00 0.81 9.08
N GLN A 50 15.69 1.17 10.34
CA GLN A 50 16.01 2.49 10.86
C GLN A 50 17.52 2.77 10.84
N VAL A 51 18.33 1.76 11.16
CA VAL A 51 19.79 1.85 11.06
C VAL A 51 20.23 1.96 9.59
N ALA A 52 19.70 1.10 8.72
CA ALA A 52 20.11 1.04 7.31
C ALA A 52 19.70 2.28 6.49
N LEU A 53 18.59 2.94 6.87
CA LEU A 53 18.01 4.10 6.19
C LEU A 53 18.12 5.38 7.02
N ASN A 54 19.13 5.48 7.88
CA ASN A 54 19.30 6.60 8.80
C ASN A 54 19.34 7.97 8.10
N ASP A 55 19.84 8.03 6.87
CA ASP A 55 19.91 9.27 6.07
C ASP A 55 18.52 9.81 5.66
N ASP A 56 17.49 8.97 5.70
CA ASP A 56 16.10 9.36 5.45
C ASP A 56 15.32 9.72 6.72
N LEU A 57 15.96 9.65 7.90
CA LEU A 57 15.36 9.89 9.20
C LEU A 57 15.71 11.26 9.79
N ASN A 58 14.95 11.68 10.78
CA ASN A 58 15.05 12.98 11.47
C ASN A 58 14.78 14.19 10.55
N HIS A 59 14.16 13.96 9.40
CA HIS A 59 13.63 14.99 8.50
C HIS A 59 12.39 14.48 7.76
N GLY A 60 11.69 15.35 7.05
CA GLY A 60 10.47 15.01 6.33
C GLY A 60 9.19 15.20 7.14
N ASN A 61 8.05 14.95 6.50
CA ASN A 61 6.72 15.32 6.99
C ASN A 61 5.86 14.10 7.37
N ALA A 62 6.46 12.93 7.55
CA ALA A 62 5.79 11.74 8.05
C ALA A 62 6.57 11.18 9.26
N SER A 63 5.99 10.21 9.97
CA SER A 63 6.64 9.65 11.15
C SER A 63 6.55 8.14 11.28
N LEU A 64 7.54 7.56 11.96
CA LEU A 64 7.58 6.14 12.31
C LEU A 64 6.67 5.86 13.50
N ILE A 65 6.07 4.67 13.52
CA ILE A 65 5.26 4.14 14.62
C ILE A 65 6.06 3.03 15.32
N PRO A 66 6.19 3.02 16.66
CA PRO A 66 5.66 3.99 17.64
C PRO A 66 6.59 5.18 17.93
N SER A 67 7.82 5.18 17.42
CA SER A 67 8.89 6.08 17.90
C SER A 67 8.68 7.56 17.61
N ALA A 68 7.75 7.90 16.71
CA ALA A 68 7.50 9.26 16.24
C ALA A 68 8.72 9.95 15.60
N ILE A 69 9.76 9.17 15.24
CA ILE A 69 10.90 9.68 14.47
C ILE A 69 10.37 10.20 13.12
N ALA A 70 10.74 11.44 12.78
CA ALA A 70 10.39 12.03 11.49
C ALA A 70 11.13 11.30 10.35
N ALA A 71 10.45 11.11 9.23
CA ALA A 71 11.02 10.52 8.02
C ALA A 71 10.38 11.11 6.76
N THR A 72 11.01 10.88 5.61
CA THR A 72 10.33 11.13 4.32
C THR A 72 9.04 10.27 4.23
N PRO A 73 7.98 10.70 3.52
CA PRO A 73 6.75 9.92 3.41
C PRO A 73 6.96 8.51 2.85
N ARG A 74 7.91 8.32 1.93
CA ARG A 74 8.26 7.01 1.38
C ARG A 74 8.92 6.12 2.43
N THR A 75 9.89 6.64 3.17
CA THR A 75 10.60 5.88 4.20
C THR A 75 9.68 5.55 5.38
N ALA A 76 8.79 6.48 5.77
CA ALA A 76 7.78 6.22 6.79
C ALA A 76 6.81 5.10 6.35
N ALA A 77 6.31 5.15 5.12
CA ALA A 77 5.45 4.10 4.57
C ALA A 77 6.16 2.74 4.55
N LEU A 78 7.44 2.71 4.14
CA LEU A 78 8.27 1.50 4.14
C LEU A 78 8.36 0.89 5.54
N ILE A 79 8.89 1.64 6.51
CA ILE A 79 9.21 1.11 7.83
C ILE A 79 7.93 0.78 8.61
N ASN A 80 6.88 1.61 8.49
CA ASN A 80 5.60 1.31 9.14
C ASN A 80 4.92 0.08 8.51
N GLY A 81 5.00 -0.11 7.19
CA GLY A 81 4.43 -1.28 6.52
C GLY A 81 5.18 -2.56 6.86
N VAL A 82 6.50 -2.47 7.07
CA VAL A 82 7.29 -3.56 7.64
C VAL A 82 6.84 -3.87 9.05
N ALA A 83 6.81 -2.86 9.93
CA ALA A 83 6.41 -3.00 11.33
C ALA A 83 5.01 -3.65 11.47
N ALA A 84 4.06 -3.22 10.65
CA ALA A 84 2.69 -3.73 10.63
C ALA A 84 2.60 -5.23 10.25
N HIS A 85 3.58 -5.76 9.52
CA HIS A 85 3.60 -7.14 9.06
C HIS A 85 4.67 -7.99 9.77
N THR A 86 5.40 -7.44 10.75
CA THR A 86 6.48 -8.14 11.46
C THR A 86 5.96 -9.28 12.33
N LEU A 87 4.84 -9.07 13.03
CA LEU A 87 4.31 -10.04 14.00
C LEU A 87 3.28 -11.00 13.42
N GLU A 88 2.88 -10.81 12.15
CA GLU A 88 1.91 -11.66 11.44
C GLU A 88 0.54 -11.78 12.14
N VAL A 89 0.12 -10.71 12.82
CA VAL A 89 -1.19 -10.59 13.50
C VAL A 89 -2.14 -9.61 12.80
N ASP A 90 -1.74 -9.13 11.62
CA ASP A 90 -2.47 -8.18 10.79
C ASP A 90 -3.63 -8.82 10.00
N ASP A 91 -4.56 -7.98 9.56
CA ASP A 91 -5.76 -8.38 8.82
C ASP A 91 -5.52 -9.25 7.58
N ILE A 92 -6.57 -9.95 7.14
CA ILE A 92 -6.52 -10.77 5.93
C ILE A 92 -7.80 -10.66 5.10
N PHE A 93 -7.62 -10.47 3.78
CA PHE A 93 -8.64 -10.68 2.77
C PHE A 93 -8.52 -12.09 2.21
N ARG A 94 -9.40 -12.98 2.70
CA ARG A 94 -9.38 -14.42 2.44
C ARG A 94 -9.36 -14.78 0.96
N ASP A 95 -10.23 -14.17 0.16
CA ASP A 95 -10.40 -14.55 -1.26
C ASP A 95 -9.21 -14.12 -2.12
N GLY A 96 -8.40 -13.17 -1.63
CA GLY A 96 -7.16 -12.73 -2.29
C GLY A 96 -5.88 -13.36 -1.73
N ILE A 97 -5.94 -14.11 -0.63
CA ILE A 97 -4.78 -14.55 0.16
C ILE A 97 -3.81 -13.37 0.40
N TYR A 98 -4.37 -12.28 0.90
CA TYR A 98 -3.77 -10.95 0.86
C TYR A 98 -3.98 -10.22 2.19
N HIS A 99 -2.93 -9.59 2.72
CA HIS A 99 -2.99 -8.73 3.91
C HIS A 99 -3.01 -7.25 3.47
N PRO A 100 -4.19 -6.60 3.36
CA PRO A 100 -4.28 -5.22 2.86
C PRO A 100 -3.82 -4.15 3.84
N GLY A 101 -3.99 -4.36 5.14
CA GLY A 101 -3.72 -3.37 6.17
C GLY A 101 -2.31 -2.82 6.12
N PRO A 102 -1.27 -3.66 6.24
CA PRO A 102 0.12 -3.19 6.27
C PRO A 102 0.50 -2.29 5.08
N PRO A 103 0.33 -2.69 3.80
CA PRO A 103 0.73 -1.82 2.70
C PRO A 103 -0.17 -0.58 2.57
N VAL A 104 -1.49 -0.73 2.69
CA VAL A 104 -2.45 0.34 2.38
C VAL A 104 -2.46 1.41 3.47
N ILE A 105 -2.56 1.01 4.73
CA ILE A 105 -2.73 1.95 5.84
C ILE A 105 -1.42 2.68 6.13
N SER A 106 -0.25 2.03 5.99
CA SER A 106 1.03 2.72 6.08
C SER A 106 1.21 3.79 5.01
N ALA A 107 0.86 3.48 3.76
CA ALA A 107 0.89 4.46 2.67
C ALA A 107 -0.11 5.60 2.89
N ALA A 108 -1.31 5.28 3.37
CA ALA A 108 -2.34 6.28 3.64
C ALA A 108 -1.93 7.26 4.73
N ILE A 109 -1.44 6.76 5.87
CA ILE A 109 -0.96 7.61 6.98
C ILE A 109 0.21 8.49 6.52
N ALA A 110 1.21 7.91 5.85
CA ALA A 110 2.37 8.68 5.41
C ALA A 110 2.02 9.76 4.38
N ALA A 111 1.14 9.45 3.43
CA ALA A 111 0.65 10.43 2.46
C ALA A 111 -0.14 11.55 3.15
N LEU A 112 -1.01 11.21 4.11
CA LEU A 112 -1.85 12.19 4.82
C LEU A 112 -1.02 13.11 5.70
N GLN A 113 0.00 12.59 6.40
CA GLN A 113 0.92 13.43 7.17
C GLN A 113 1.66 14.41 6.26
N ALA A 114 2.04 13.97 5.05
CA ALA A 114 2.78 14.80 4.11
C ALA A 114 2.00 16.02 3.59
N VAL A 115 0.69 15.91 3.39
CA VAL A 115 -0.16 16.97 2.81
C VAL A 115 -1.16 17.58 3.81
N GLY A 116 -1.30 17.00 4.99
CA GLY A 116 -2.34 17.32 5.95
C GLY A 116 -3.72 16.78 5.53
N GLY A 117 -4.67 16.78 6.46
CA GLY A 117 -6.04 16.38 6.19
C GLY A 117 -6.78 15.91 7.44
N SER A 118 -7.97 15.39 7.24
CA SER A 118 -8.87 14.93 8.30
C SER A 118 -8.90 13.40 8.43
N GLY A 119 -9.51 12.91 9.51
CA GLY A 119 -9.79 11.48 9.64
C GLY A 119 -10.74 10.94 8.55
N ALA A 120 -11.61 11.79 7.98
CA ALA A 120 -12.46 11.41 6.86
C ALA A 120 -11.64 11.16 5.59
N ASP A 121 -10.60 11.98 5.36
CA ASP A 121 -9.66 11.80 4.24
C ASP A 121 -8.86 10.51 4.42
N LEU A 122 -8.41 10.21 5.64
CA LEU A 122 -7.73 8.96 5.97
C LEU A 122 -8.60 7.74 5.64
N ILE A 123 -9.85 7.72 6.16
CA ILE A 123 -10.77 6.61 5.93
C ILE A 123 -11.09 6.45 4.44
N THR A 124 -11.27 7.55 3.71
CA THR A 124 -11.53 7.49 2.27
C THR A 124 -10.33 6.92 1.50
N GLY A 125 -9.10 7.31 1.87
CA GLY A 125 -7.88 6.75 1.30
C GLY A 125 -7.72 5.25 1.58
N ILE A 126 -7.97 4.82 2.82
CA ILE A 126 -7.94 3.40 3.21
C ILE A 126 -8.95 2.61 2.37
N VAL A 127 -10.19 3.06 2.28
CA VAL A 127 -11.23 2.37 1.50
C VAL A 127 -10.88 2.33 0.01
N ALA A 128 -10.37 3.42 -0.56
CA ALA A 128 -9.90 3.43 -1.95
C ALA A 128 -8.81 2.38 -2.19
N GLY A 129 -7.84 2.29 -1.27
CA GLY A 129 -6.77 1.30 -1.33
C GLY A 129 -7.29 -0.14 -1.26
N TYR A 130 -8.09 -0.46 -0.24
CA TYR A 130 -8.67 -1.79 -0.05
C TYR A 130 -9.53 -2.22 -1.23
N GLU A 131 -10.42 -1.35 -1.74
CA GLU A 131 -11.30 -1.70 -2.85
C GLU A 131 -10.50 -2.06 -4.12
N VAL A 132 -9.48 -1.25 -4.44
CA VAL A 132 -8.64 -1.47 -5.62
C VAL A 132 -7.83 -2.76 -5.48
N SER A 133 -7.10 -2.92 -4.37
CA SER A 133 -6.22 -4.07 -4.20
C SER A 133 -7.00 -5.38 -4.00
N ASN A 134 -8.13 -5.39 -3.29
CA ASN A 134 -8.92 -6.61 -3.10
C ASN A 134 -9.52 -7.12 -4.42
N ARG A 135 -9.97 -6.23 -5.32
CA ARG A 135 -10.44 -6.61 -6.66
C ARG A 135 -9.32 -7.20 -7.51
N ILE A 136 -8.13 -6.59 -7.47
CA ILE A 136 -6.97 -7.11 -8.19
C ILE A 136 -6.56 -8.47 -7.61
N ALA A 137 -6.50 -8.60 -6.28
CA ALA A 137 -6.13 -9.85 -5.60
C ALA A 137 -7.09 -10.97 -6.00
N ALA A 138 -8.40 -10.75 -5.93
CA ALA A 138 -9.40 -11.74 -6.33
C ALA A 138 -9.29 -12.15 -7.82
N ALA A 139 -8.83 -11.25 -8.69
CA ALA A 139 -8.72 -11.50 -10.12
C ALA A 139 -7.48 -12.34 -10.52
N VAL A 140 -6.41 -12.31 -9.71
CA VAL A 140 -5.15 -13.01 -10.02
C VAL A 140 -5.00 -14.36 -9.32
N GLN A 141 -5.87 -14.66 -8.36
CA GLN A 141 -5.87 -15.93 -7.64
C GLN A 141 -6.56 -17.05 -8.43
N PRO A 142 -6.16 -18.33 -8.23
CA PRO A 142 -5.15 -18.81 -7.29
C PRO A 142 -3.70 -18.84 -7.83
N ALA A 143 -3.52 -18.79 -9.15
CA ALA A 143 -2.24 -19.07 -9.79
C ALA A 143 -1.12 -18.07 -9.42
N HIS A 144 -1.47 -16.82 -9.12
CA HIS A 144 -0.50 -15.83 -8.64
C HIS A 144 0.29 -16.28 -7.42
N TYR A 145 -0.39 -16.95 -6.48
CA TYR A 145 0.19 -17.30 -5.19
C TYR A 145 1.25 -18.41 -5.27
N ASP A 146 1.33 -19.13 -6.39
CA ASP A 146 2.36 -20.18 -6.57
C ASP A 146 3.77 -19.59 -6.60
N TYR A 147 3.93 -18.36 -7.10
CA TYR A 147 5.23 -17.70 -7.28
C TYR A 147 5.36 -16.39 -6.50
N TRP A 148 4.25 -15.71 -6.26
CA TRP A 148 4.24 -14.34 -5.76
C TRP A 148 3.52 -14.23 -4.42
N HIS A 149 4.08 -13.43 -3.52
CA HIS A 149 3.36 -13.02 -2.32
C HIS A 149 2.43 -11.86 -2.64
N THR A 150 1.13 -12.14 -2.64
CA THR A 150 0.07 -11.17 -2.99
C THR A 150 0.15 -9.87 -2.18
N THR A 151 0.54 -9.90 -0.91
CA THR A 151 0.71 -8.68 -0.10
C THR A 151 1.77 -7.74 -0.65
N GLY A 152 2.87 -8.25 -1.18
CA GLY A 152 3.94 -7.40 -1.73
C GLY A 152 3.69 -6.96 -3.17
N THR A 153 3.05 -7.79 -3.98
CA THR A 153 2.69 -7.44 -5.36
C THR A 153 1.43 -6.60 -5.41
N VAL A 154 0.29 -7.14 -4.96
CA VAL A 154 -1.01 -6.48 -5.05
C VAL A 154 -1.14 -5.32 -4.06
N GLY A 155 -0.45 -5.40 -2.92
CA GLY A 155 -0.39 -4.30 -1.95
C GLY A 155 0.15 -2.99 -2.56
N ALA A 156 1.02 -3.05 -3.56
CA ALA A 156 1.54 -1.85 -4.22
C ALA A 156 0.43 -1.05 -4.91
N PHE A 157 -0.58 -1.72 -5.49
CA PHE A 157 -1.74 -1.04 -6.08
C PHE A 157 -2.64 -0.40 -5.03
N GLY A 158 -2.87 -1.10 -3.92
CA GLY A 158 -3.68 -0.57 -2.82
C GLY A 158 -3.02 0.66 -2.18
N ALA A 159 -1.72 0.58 -1.93
CA ALA A 159 -0.92 1.70 -1.44
C ALA A 159 -0.93 2.88 -2.42
N ALA A 160 -0.79 2.61 -3.74
CA ALA A 160 -0.86 3.65 -4.77
C ALA A 160 -2.24 4.31 -4.83
N ALA A 161 -3.32 3.53 -4.74
CA ALA A 161 -4.69 4.03 -4.73
C ALA A 161 -4.96 4.90 -3.50
N ALA A 162 -4.55 4.46 -2.31
CA ALA A 162 -4.71 5.22 -1.08
C ALA A 162 -3.93 6.54 -1.10
N ALA A 163 -2.65 6.49 -1.48
CA ALA A 163 -1.83 7.68 -1.61
C ALA A 163 -2.36 8.62 -2.70
N ALA A 164 -2.75 8.11 -3.87
CA ALA A 164 -3.34 8.92 -4.94
C ALA A 164 -4.64 9.61 -4.49
N LYS A 165 -5.46 8.92 -3.69
CA LYS A 165 -6.68 9.51 -3.15
C LYS A 165 -6.39 10.67 -2.21
N ILE A 166 -5.45 10.47 -1.28
CA ILE A 166 -5.08 11.45 -0.26
C ILE A 166 -4.36 12.66 -0.86
N LEU A 167 -3.52 12.44 -1.87
CA LEU A 167 -2.88 13.52 -2.62
C LEU A 167 -3.84 14.29 -3.54
N GLY A 168 -5.12 13.88 -3.62
CA GLY A 168 -6.12 14.55 -4.45
C GLY A 168 -5.85 14.44 -5.96
N LEU A 169 -5.26 13.33 -6.41
CA LEU A 169 -4.91 13.16 -7.81
C LEU A 169 -6.14 13.10 -8.72
N SER A 170 -6.02 13.70 -9.91
CA SER A 170 -7.02 13.55 -10.97
C SER A 170 -7.13 12.09 -11.43
N ALA A 171 -8.22 11.73 -12.10
CA ALA A 171 -8.42 10.36 -12.62
C ALA A 171 -7.27 9.90 -13.52
N LEU A 172 -6.71 10.80 -14.33
CA LEU A 172 -5.58 10.50 -15.22
C LEU A 172 -4.28 10.26 -14.41
N GLN A 173 -4.01 11.09 -13.42
CA GLN A 173 -2.84 10.91 -12.55
C GLN A 173 -2.98 9.63 -11.70
N ALA A 174 -4.16 9.36 -11.14
CA ALA A 174 -4.42 8.11 -10.42
C ALA A 174 -4.25 6.87 -11.32
N LYS A 175 -4.70 6.93 -12.57
CA LYS A 175 -4.43 5.89 -13.57
C LYS A 175 -2.93 5.68 -13.76
N HIS A 176 -2.14 6.74 -13.88
CA HIS A 176 -0.68 6.62 -14.02
C HIS A 176 -0.01 6.06 -12.77
N ALA A 177 -0.48 6.42 -11.57
CA ALA A 177 0.01 5.85 -10.32
C ALA A 177 -0.20 4.32 -10.29
N ILE A 178 -1.40 3.85 -10.66
CA ILE A 178 -1.72 2.42 -10.75
C ILE A 178 -0.85 1.71 -11.80
N ALA A 179 -0.71 2.30 -12.99
CA ALA A 179 0.12 1.72 -14.05
C ALA A 179 1.61 1.65 -13.67
N ASN A 180 2.14 2.65 -12.98
CA ASN A 180 3.51 2.65 -12.47
C ASN A 180 3.68 1.60 -11.36
N ALA A 181 2.70 1.45 -10.46
CA ALA A 181 2.74 0.41 -9.44
C ALA A 181 2.82 -1.00 -10.06
N ALA A 182 2.12 -1.24 -11.18
CA ALA A 182 2.13 -2.54 -11.86
C ALA A 182 3.53 -3.02 -12.26
N THR A 183 4.37 -2.13 -12.79
CA THR A 183 5.73 -2.50 -13.22
C THR A 183 6.75 -2.54 -12.08
N MET A 184 6.36 -2.09 -10.88
CA MET A 184 7.22 -2.06 -9.70
C MET A 184 6.79 -3.09 -8.65
N ALA A 185 5.66 -3.77 -8.86
CA ALA A 185 5.15 -4.82 -7.98
C ALA A 185 6.08 -6.05 -8.01
N ALA A 186 6.60 -6.45 -6.85
CA ALA A 186 7.44 -7.65 -6.71
C ALA A 186 7.43 -8.16 -5.27
N ALA A 187 7.30 -9.48 -5.09
CA ALA A 187 7.54 -10.17 -3.82
C ALA A 187 7.52 -11.68 -4.06
N LEU A 188 8.66 -12.36 -3.89
CA LEU A 188 8.78 -13.78 -4.22
C LEU A 188 8.30 -14.66 -3.06
N GLN A 189 7.49 -15.67 -3.37
CA GLN A 189 6.98 -16.64 -2.40
C GLN A 189 8.10 -17.47 -1.74
N GLN A 190 9.27 -17.55 -2.40
CA GLN A 190 10.49 -18.19 -1.87
C GLN A 190 10.91 -17.63 -0.49
N ALA A 191 10.60 -16.36 -0.18
CA ALA A 191 10.92 -15.77 1.12
C ALA A 191 10.27 -16.48 2.31
N PHE A 192 9.22 -17.28 2.08
CA PHE A 192 8.51 -18.05 3.12
C PHE A 192 9.16 -19.40 3.42
N ARG A 193 10.20 -19.78 2.68
CA ARG A 193 10.85 -21.09 2.78
C ARG A 193 12.01 -21.10 3.77
N SER A 194 12.23 -20.01 4.49
CA SER A 194 13.25 -19.85 5.51
C SER A 194 12.77 -18.92 6.62
N ASP A 195 13.35 -19.03 7.81
CA ASP A 195 13.16 -18.08 8.91
C ASP A 195 13.99 -16.81 8.66
N ALA A 196 13.55 -16.02 7.67
CA ALA A 196 14.20 -14.80 7.23
C ALA A 196 13.30 -13.59 7.44
N MET A 197 13.91 -12.45 7.71
CA MET A 197 13.20 -11.17 7.90
C MET A 197 12.59 -10.60 6.60
N SER A 198 12.65 -11.32 5.48
CA SER A 198 12.25 -10.81 4.16
C SER A 198 10.74 -10.71 3.96
N LYS A 199 9.92 -11.55 4.64
CA LYS A 199 8.45 -11.52 4.45
C LYS A 199 7.84 -10.16 4.83
N PRO A 200 8.13 -9.57 6.01
CA PRO A 200 7.63 -8.24 6.37
C PRO A 200 8.06 -7.14 5.38
N LEU A 201 9.23 -7.28 4.74
CA LEU A 201 9.69 -6.33 3.72
C LEU A 201 8.75 -6.24 2.53
N HIS A 202 7.99 -7.29 2.23
CA HIS A 202 7.01 -7.28 1.13
C HIS A 202 5.92 -6.22 1.36
N ALA A 203 5.35 -6.15 2.56
CA ALA A 203 4.33 -5.15 2.91
C ALA A 203 4.89 -3.72 2.91
N GLY A 204 6.05 -3.52 3.53
CA GLY A 204 6.72 -2.22 3.54
C GLY A 204 7.09 -1.74 2.15
N ARG A 205 7.68 -2.60 1.32
CA ARG A 205 8.09 -2.23 -0.04
C ARG A 205 6.88 -1.92 -0.93
N ALA A 206 5.77 -2.62 -0.74
CA ALA A 206 4.50 -2.29 -1.38
C ALA A 206 3.98 -0.90 -0.96
N ALA A 207 4.01 -0.58 0.34
CA ALA A 207 3.63 0.74 0.86
C ALA A 207 4.48 1.86 0.25
N GLU A 208 5.81 1.70 0.29
CA GLU A 208 6.77 2.64 -0.28
C GLU A 208 6.53 2.86 -1.78
N THR A 209 6.35 1.77 -2.52
CA THR A 209 6.09 1.80 -3.97
C THR A 209 4.82 2.58 -4.27
N GLY A 210 3.75 2.35 -3.52
CA GLY A 210 2.50 3.08 -3.71
C GLY A 210 2.63 4.58 -3.51
N VAL A 211 3.27 5.00 -2.41
CA VAL A 211 3.54 6.43 -2.14
C VAL A 211 4.38 7.04 -3.26
N LEU A 212 5.46 6.37 -3.67
CA LEU A 212 6.33 6.83 -4.75
C LEU A 212 5.55 6.96 -6.06
N CYS A 213 4.78 5.96 -6.46
CA CYS A 213 4.01 5.98 -7.71
C CYS A 213 2.97 7.11 -7.74
N ALA A 214 2.30 7.38 -6.62
CA ALA A 214 1.37 8.50 -6.50
C ALA A 214 2.09 9.85 -6.61
N GLN A 215 3.23 10.03 -5.93
CA GLN A 215 4.05 11.24 -6.02
C GLN A 215 4.61 11.46 -7.44
N MET A 216 5.11 10.41 -8.09
CA MET A 216 5.59 10.46 -9.47
C MET A 216 4.47 10.88 -10.43
N ALA A 217 3.28 10.30 -10.29
CA ALA A 217 2.13 10.65 -11.12
C ALA A 217 1.65 12.09 -10.86
N ALA A 218 1.68 12.55 -9.62
CA ALA A 218 1.40 13.95 -9.27
C ALA A 218 2.33 14.92 -10.02
N ALA A 219 3.61 14.55 -10.14
CA ALA A 219 4.64 15.30 -10.86
C ALA A 219 4.63 15.11 -12.39
N GLY A 220 3.70 14.33 -12.94
CA GLY A 220 3.53 14.15 -14.39
C GLY A 220 4.26 12.93 -14.99
N VAL A 221 4.84 12.04 -14.18
CA VAL A 221 5.37 10.77 -14.68
C VAL A 221 4.21 9.89 -15.16
N THR A 222 4.23 9.53 -16.44
CA THR A 222 3.19 8.73 -17.07
C THR A 222 3.48 7.24 -16.92
N GLY A 223 2.44 6.48 -16.53
CA GLY A 223 2.44 5.02 -16.58
C GLY A 223 1.82 4.49 -17.86
N ALA A 224 2.42 3.41 -18.38
CA ALA A 224 2.04 2.77 -19.63
C ALA A 224 0.57 2.31 -19.65
N ASP A 225 0.02 2.27 -20.84
CA ASP A 225 -1.32 1.77 -21.10
C ASP A 225 -1.36 0.22 -21.02
N ASN A 226 -2.50 -0.33 -20.58
CA ASN A 226 -2.75 -1.78 -20.47
C ASN A 226 -1.78 -2.52 -19.53
N MET A 227 -1.21 -1.85 -18.53
CA MET A 227 -0.29 -2.47 -17.59
C MET A 227 -0.90 -3.61 -16.75
N LEU A 228 -2.23 -3.66 -16.63
CA LEU A 228 -2.92 -4.73 -15.90
C LEU A 228 -3.34 -5.87 -16.85
N GLU A 229 -3.94 -5.52 -17.99
CA GLU A 229 -4.64 -6.45 -18.88
C GLU A 229 -3.92 -6.78 -20.20
N GLY A 230 -2.81 -6.11 -20.51
CA GLY A 230 -2.07 -6.32 -21.75
C GLY A 230 -1.42 -7.71 -21.83
N GLU A 231 -0.98 -8.12 -23.02
CA GLU A 231 -0.36 -9.44 -23.27
C GLU A 231 0.81 -9.74 -22.31
N ARG A 232 1.60 -8.71 -21.95
CA ARG A 232 2.69 -8.79 -20.98
C ARG A 232 2.40 -7.98 -19.70
N GLY A 233 1.13 -7.69 -19.45
CA GLY A 233 0.66 -6.96 -18.28
C GLY A 233 0.68 -7.83 -17.02
N PHE A 234 0.47 -7.18 -15.87
CA PHE A 234 0.54 -7.81 -14.55
C PHE A 234 -0.28 -9.09 -14.44
N GLY A 235 -1.52 -9.11 -14.96
CA GLY A 235 -2.37 -10.29 -14.94
C GLY A 235 -1.73 -11.48 -15.69
N ASN A 236 -1.34 -11.30 -16.94
CA ASN A 236 -0.77 -12.40 -17.73
C ASN A 236 0.66 -12.80 -17.29
N ALA A 237 1.44 -11.88 -16.73
CA ALA A 237 2.81 -12.14 -16.31
C ALA A 237 2.90 -12.77 -14.92
N MET A 238 1.89 -12.57 -14.07
CA MET A 238 1.91 -12.97 -12.68
C MET A 238 0.68 -13.80 -12.25
N SER A 239 -0.18 -14.28 -13.16
CA SER A 239 -1.26 -15.23 -12.85
C SER A 239 -1.57 -16.18 -13.99
#